data_AF-A0A1H8ZRR6-F1
#
_entry.id   AF-A0A1H8ZRR6-F1
#
_cell.length_a   1.000
_cell.length_b   1.000
_cell.length_c   1.000
_cell.angle_alpha   90.00
_cell.angle_beta   90.00
_cell.angle_gamma   90.00
#
_symmetry.space_group_name_H-M   'P 1'
#
loop_
_entity.id
_entity.type
_entity.pdbx_description
1 polymer ?
#
loop_
_entity_poly.entity_id
_entity_poly.type
_entity_poly.pdbx_seq_one_letter_code
_entity_poly.pdbx_strand_id
1 'polypeptide(L)'
;MNFLIFVIVLLIILITFFSFNKRFKGIRKKYTNGIDFYFTLIATIIGVLLAFYFSDLAERKKDKQYVIDMLEISKSNVDQNILENKNLINLYKRVELDSLNVAINALNYPVFTEQIIFADPKINQYISRTTYKSLLSRFESSKKMRNLFHTYSFNQSSIVAEQYNLTLTKISTDLNLEIQLQKEILDEIEVVKKRDSLHIVFRNRIEEINTNPIINK
;
A
#
# COMPACT_ATOMS: atom_id res chain seq x y z
N MET A 1 -20.14 7.16 -25.19
CA MET A 1 -19.03 6.36 -25.74
C MET A 1 -19.43 4.90 -25.98
N ASN A 2 -20.11 4.23 -25.03
CA ASN A 2 -20.45 2.80 -25.13
C ASN A 2 -21.41 2.42 -26.28
N PHE A 3 -22.39 3.25 -26.62
CA PHE A 3 -23.37 2.94 -27.70
C PHE A 3 -22.71 2.90 -29.09
N LEU A 4 -21.79 3.83 -29.37
CA LEU A 4 -21.12 3.92 -30.67
C LEU A 4 -20.15 2.76 -30.89
N ILE A 5 -19.42 2.35 -29.84
CA ILE A 5 -18.58 1.14 -29.86
C ILE A 5 -19.44 -0.10 -30.08
N PHE A 6 -20.60 -0.20 -29.43
CA PHE A 6 -21.52 -1.33 -29.60
C PHE A 6 -22.04 -1.45 -31.04
N VAL A 7 -22.43 -0.34 -31.67
CA VAL A 7 -22.89 -0.30 -33.06
C VAL A 7 -21.78 -0.70 -34.04
N ILE A 8 -20.55 -0.25 -33.80
CA ILE A 8 -19.38 -0.63 -34.62
C ILE A 8 -19.09 -2.13 -34.51
N VAL A 9 -19.08 -2.67 -33.29
CA VAL A 9 -18.88 -4.12 -33.06
C VAL A 9 -19.98 -4.94 -33.74
N LEU A 10 -21.24 -4.50 -33.65
CA LEU A 10 -22.37 -5.16 -34.31
C LEU A 10 -22.24 -5.16 -35.84
N LEU A 11 -21.84 -4.03 -36.44
CA LEU A 11 -21.57 -3.91 -37.87
C LEU A 11 -20.44 -4.82 -38.33
N ILE A 12 -19.35 -4.90 -37.54
CA ILE A 12 -18.22 -5.80 -37.83
C ILE A 12 -18.68 -7.26 -37.84
N ILE A 13 -19.47 -7.68 -36.85
CA ILE A 13 -20.03 -9.04 -36.77
C ILE A 13 -20.91 -9.34 -37.99
N LEU A 14 -21.80 -8.41 -38.34
CA LEU A 14 -22.68 -8.55 -39.51
C LEU A 14 -21.88 -8.68 -40.81
N ILE A 15 -20.92 -7.80 -41.07
CA ILE A 15 -20.13 -7.81 -42.31
C ILE A 15 -19.25 -9.07 -42.39
N THR A 16 -18.73 -9.54 -41.26
CA THR A 16 -17.98 -10.80 -41.17
C THR A 16 -18.89 -12.00 -41.48
N PHE A 17 -20.10 -12.02 -40.91
CA PHE A 17 -21.10 -13.06 -41.18
C PHE A 17 -21.53 -13.10 -42.65
N PHE A 18 -21.79 -11.94 -43.27
CA PHE A 18 -22.13 -11.84 -44.69
C PHE A 18 -20.98 -12.26 -45.61
N SER A 19 -19.71 -11.99 -45.24
CA SER A 19 -18.53 -12.35 -46.04
C SER A 19 -18.22 -13.85 -46.07
N PHE A 20 -18.61 -14.60 -45.03
CA PHE A 20 -18.37 -16.05 -44.93
C PHE A 20 -19.57 -16.93 -45.29
N ASN A 21 -20.77 -16.34 -45.45
CA ASN A 21 -21.96 -17.10 -45.78
C ASN A 21 -21.94 -17.59 -47.26
N LYS A 22 -22.17 -18.90 -47.45
CA LYS A 22 -22.10 -19.59 -48.76
C LYS A 22 -23.02 -18.96 -49.82
N ARG A 23 -24.11 -18.33 -49.41
CA ARG A 23 -25.07 -17.64 -50.32
C ARG A 23 -24.48 -16.41 -51.02
N PHE A 24 -23.38 -15.83 -50.53
CA PHE A 24 -22.78 -14.59 -51.07
C PHE A 24 -21.46 -14.82 -51.83
N LYS A 25 -21.15 -16.07 -52.20
CA LYS A 25 -19.94 -16.44 -52.96
C LYS A 25 -19.73 -15.61 -54.25
N GLY A 26 -20.80 -15.25 -54.96
CA GLY A 26 -20.73 -14.46 -56.20
C GLY A 26 -20.26 -13.03 -55.97
N ILE A 27 -20.74 -12.39 -54.90
CA ILE A 27 -20.35 -11.03 -54.50
C ILE A 27 -18.91 -11.03 -54.00
N ARG A 28 -18.52 -12.06 -53.23
CA ARG A 28 -17.14 -12.22 -52.76
C ARG A 28 -16.13 -12.32 -53.89
N LYS A 29 -16.42 -13.07 -54.96
CA LYS A 29 -15.54 -13.15 -56.14
C LYS A 29 -15.46 -11.86 -56.95
N LYS A 30 -16.50 -11.02 -56.91
CA LYS A 30 -16.56 -9.75 -57.65
C LYS A 30 -15.85 -8.60 -56.92
N TYR A 31 -15.81 -8.65 -55.58
CA TYR A 31 -15.24 -7.61 -54.71
C TYR A 31 -14.11 -8.12 -53.81
N THR A 32 -13.36 -9.14 -54.24
CA THR A 32 -12.27 -9.78 -53.48
C THR A 32 -11.32 -8.75 -52.86
N ASN A 33 -10.78 -7.83 -53.66
CA ASN A 33 -9.83 -6.82 -53.19
C ASN A 33 -10.43 -5.90 -52.11
N GLY A 34 -11.72 -5.57 -52.20
CA GLY A 34 -12.40 -4.72 -51.20
C GLY A 34 -12.66 -5.44 -49.89
N ILE A 35 -12.98 -6.73 -49.97
CA ILE A 35 -13.16 -7.59 -48.79
C ILE A 35 -11.82 -7.82 -48.08
N ASP A 36 -10.75 -8.07 -48.84
CA ASP A 36 -9.40 -8.25 -48.29
C ASP A 36 -8.87 -6.96 -47.63
N PHE A 37 -9.12 -5.79 -48.24
CA PHE A 37 -8.84 -4.49 -47.62
C PHE A 37 -9.63 -4.29 -46.33
N TYR A 38 -10.93 -4.63 -46.30
CA TYR A 38 -11.77 -4.50 -45.11
C TYR A 38 -11.28 -5.38 -43.95
N PHE A 39 -10.92 -6.64 -44.22
CA PHE A 39 -10.34 -7.53 -43.20
C PHE A 39 -8.99 -7.02 -42.71
N THR A 40 -8.17 -6.46 -43.59
CA THR A 40 -6.90 -5.83 -43.21
C THR A 40 -7.15 -4.64 -42.28
N LEU A 41 -8.12 -3.78 -42.59
CA LEU A 41 -8.50 -2.64 -41.76
C LEU A 41 -8.97 -3.08 -40.36
N ILE A 42 -9.83 -4.10 -40.28
CA ILE A 42 -10.25 -4.67 -38.98
C ILE A 42 -9.04 -5.18 -38.22
N ALA A 43 -8.17 -5.97 -38.86
CA ALA A 43 -6.98 -6.52 -38.22
C ALA A 43 -6.06 -5.42 -37.68
N THR A 44 -5.87 -4.33 -38.43
CA THR A 44 -5.10 -3.16 -37.96
C THR A 44 -5.76 -2.49 -36.76
N ILE A 45 -7.08 -2.26 -36.79
CA ILE A 45 -7.80 -1.64 -35.67
C ILE A 45 -7.70 -2.52 -34.42
N ILE A 46 -7.95 -3.83 -34.54
CA ILE A 46 -7.81 -4.78 -33.43
C ILE A 46 -6.37 -4.80 -32.90
N GLY A 47 -5.39 -4.81 -33.80
CA GLY A 47 -3.97 -4.78 -33.44
C GLY A 47 -3.60 -3.53 -32.63
N VAL A 48 -4.05 -2.35 -33.06
CA VAL A 48 -3.83 -1.09 -32.35
C VAL A 48 -4.53 -1.09 -30.99
N LEU A 49 -5.79 -1.54 -30.91
CA LEU A 49 -6.53 -1.62 -29.65
C LEU A 49 -5.87 -2.58 -28.64
N LEU A 50 -5.43 -3.75 -29.10
CA LEU A 50 -4.69 -4.70 -28.27
C LEU A 50 -3.36 -4.12 -27.80
N ALA A 51 -2.64 -3.42 -28.68
CA ALA A 51 -1.38 -2.77 -28.31
C ALA A 51 -1.59 -1.72 -27.20
N PHE A 52 -2.61 -0.87 -27.33
CA PHE A 52 -2.96 0.09 -26.27
C PHE A 52 -3.36 -0.62 -24.97
N TYR A 53 -4.21 -1.65 -25.04
CA TYR A 53 -4.64 -2.40 -23.87
C TYR A 53 -3.46 -3.08 -23.14
N PHE A 54 -2.56 -3.72 -23.88
CA PHE A 54 -1.38 -4.35 -23.28
C PHE A 54 -0.38 -3.34 -22.74
N SER A 55 -0.22 -2.19 -23.41
CA SER A 55 0.63 -1.09 -22.91
C SER A 55 0.12 -0.55 -21.58
N ASP A 56 -1.19 -0.26 -21.49
CA ASP A 56 -1.85 0.24 -20.28
C ASP A 56 -1.83 -0.81 -19.15
N LEU A 57 -2.01 -2.09 -19.48
CA LEU A 57 -1.87 -3.18 -18.50
C LEU A 57 -0.43 -3.30 -17.98
N ALA A 58 0.58 -3.15 -18.85
CA ALA A 58 1.98 -3.16 -18.46
C ALA A 58 2.34 -1.98 -17.55
N GLU A 59 1.81 -0.79 -17.86
CA GLU A 59 1.99 0.41 -17.03
C GLU A 59 1.37 0.24 -15.65
N ARG A 60 0.12 -0.26 -15.55
CA ARG A 60 -0.51 -0.58 -14.26
C ARG A 60 0.29 -1.58 -13.44
N LYS A 61 0.85 -2.62 -14.08
CA LYS A 61 1.71 -3.60 -13.39
C LYS A 61 2.98 -2.96 -12.86
N LYS A 62 3.61 -2.07 -13.64
CA LYS A 62 4.80 -1.33 -13.23
C LYS A 62 4.51 -0.42 -12.04
N ASP A 63 3.41 0.33 -12.09
CA ASP A 63 3.02 1.21 -10.98
C ASP A 63 2.68 0.41 -9.73
N LYS A 64 1.99 -0.72 -9.86
CA LYS A 64 1.70 -1.62 -8.75
C LYS A 64 2.98 -2.17 -8.11
N GLN A 65 3.96 -2.58 -8.91
CA GLN A 65 5.26 -3.03 -8.40
C GLN A 65 6.01 -1.91 -7.69
N TYR A 66 6.03 -0.70 -8.26
CA TYR A 66 6.63 0.48 -7.62
C TYR A 66 6.02 0.74 -6.24
N VAL A 67 4.69 0.65 -6.10
CA VAL A 67 4.01 0.83 -4.81
C VAL A 67 4.44 -0.24 -3.82
N ILE A 68 4.52 -1.51 -4.23
CA ILE A 68 4.98 -2.60 -3.38
C ILE A 68 6.40 -2.33 -2.88
N ASP A 69 7.33 -1.96 -3.77
CA ASP A 69 8.72 -1.69 -3.42
C ASP A 69 8.82 -0.51 -2.42
N MET A 70 8.06 0.55 -2.65
CA MET A 70 8.02 1.71 -1.75
C MET A 70 7.42 1.38 -0.38
N LEU A 71 6.40 0.52 -0.32
CA LEU A 71 5.85 0.01 0.93
C LEU A 71 6.83 -0.89 1.68
N GLU A 72 7.61 -1.71 0.98
CA GLU A 72 8.65 -2.56 1.57
C GLU A 72 9.79 -1.73 2.16
N ILE A 73 10.26 -0.72 1.42
CA ILE A 73 11.26 0.25 1.89
C ILE A 73 10.72 1.00 3.11
N SER A 74 9.47 1.47 3.04
CA SER A 74 8.76 2.14 4.14
C SER A 74 8.69 1.27 5.39
N LYS A 75 8.34 -0.01 5.24
CA LYS A 75 8.29 -0.95 6.34
C LYS A 75 9.68 -1.19 6.93
N SER A 76 10.68 -1.39 6.09
CA SER A 76 12.08 -1.58 6.52
C SER A 76 12.59 -0.39 7.34
N ASN A 77 12.28 0.85 6.90
CA ASN A 77 12.62 2.05 7.66
C ASN A 77 11.95 2.07 9.04
N VAL A 78 10.67 1.73 9.14
CA VAL A 78 9.97 1.63 10.43
C VAL A 78 10.56 0.55 11.31
N ASP A 79 10.86 -0.64 10.77
CA ASP A 79 11.45 -1.76 11.50
C ASP A 79 12.83 -1.42 12.07
N GLN A 80 13.65 -0.70 11.29
CA GLN A 80 14.93 -0.20 11.77
C GLN A 80 14.76 0.78 12.93
N ASN A 81 13.84 1.74 12.81
CA ASN A 81 13.52 2.67 13.90
C ASN A 81 13.05 1.91 15.15
N ILE A 82 12.23 0.87 14.99
CA ILE A 82 11.77 0.03 16.11
C ILE A 82 12.97 -0.60 16.84
N LEU A 83 13.90 -1.18 16.08
CA LEU A 83 15.08 -1.85 16.63
C LEU A 83 15.99 -0.87 17.37
N GLU A 84 16.30 0.27 16.76
CA GLU A 84 17.12 1.31 17.38
C GLU A 84 16.46 1.86 18.64
N ASN A 85 15.15 2.10 18.62
CA ASN A 85 14.40 2.53 19.79
C ASN A 85 14.36 1.49 20.90
N LYS A 86 14.37 0.18 20.60
CA LYS A 86 14.49 -0.86 21.65
C LYS A 86 15.80 -0.73 22.43
N ASN A 87 16.89 -0.40 21.75
CA ASN A 87 18.17 -0.20 22.40
C ASN A 87 18.13 1.01 23.34
N LEU A 88 17.50 2.11 22.91
CA LEU A 88 17.27 3.31 23.73
C LEU A 88 16.36 3.02 24.92
N ILE A 89 15.26 2.31 24.73
CA ILE A 89 14.34 1.89 25.81
C ILE A 89 15.09 1.06 26.86
N ASN A 90 15.96 0.15 26.44
CA ASN A 90 16.75 -0.65 27.36
C ASN A 90 17.76 0.17 28.17
N LEU A 91 18.22 1.32 27.65
CA LEU A 91 19.02 2.28 28.41
C LEU A 91 18.14 3.03 29.41
N TYR A 92 16.94 3.47 28.99
CA TYR A 92 15.95 4.13 29.86
C TYR A 92 15.48 3.24 31.01
N LYS A 93 15.57 1.92 30.88
CA LYS A 93 15.26 0.99 31.98
C LYS A 93 16.40 0.76 32.95
N ARG A 94 17.65 1.02 32.54
CA ARG A 94 18.86 0.63 33.28
C ARG A 94 19.55 1.77 34.00
N VAL A 95 19.36 3.01 33.56
CA VAL A 95 20.08 4.18 34.10
C VAL A 95 19.08 5.06 34.82
N GLU A 96 19.30 5.38 36.10
CA GLU A 96 18.67 6.56 36.73
C GLU A 96 19.11 7.80 35.93
N LEU A 97 18.21 8.31 35.10
CA LEU A 97 18.51 9.25 34.02
C LEU A 97 18.98 10.64 34.45
N ASP A 98 19.17 10.88 35.75
CA ASP A 98 19.57 12.17 36.31
C ASP A 98 20.91 12.69 35.74
N SER A 99 21.68 11.84 35.04
CA SER A 99 22.97 12.19 34.42
C SER A 99 23.01 12.19 32.87
N LEU A 100 21.97 11.72 32.17
CA LEU A 100 21.93 11.71 30.70
C LEU A 100 20.75 12.54 30.21
N ASN A 101 21.05 13.76 29.73
CA ASN A 101 20.09 14.61 29.03
C ASN A 101 19.26 13.79 28.02
N VAL A 102 17.97 13.60 28.27
CA VAL A 102 16.98 13.00 27.34
C VAL A 102 17.02 13.68 25.97
N ALA A 103 17.45 14.95 25.92
CA ALA A 103 17.68 15.71 24.71
C ALA A 103 18.76 15.10 23.77
N ILE A 104 19.70 14.31 24.30
CA ILE A 104 20.80 13.72 23.52
C ILE A 104 20.38 12.38 22.87
N ASN A 105 19.44 11.64 23.48
CA ASN A 105 19.07 10.28 23.09
C ASN A 105 17.61 10.16 22.60
N ALA A 106 17.10 11.14 21.85
CA ALA A 106 15.70 11.14 21.40
C ALA A 106 15.33 9.86 20.64
N LEU A 107 14.09 9.39 20.82
CA LEU A 107 13.58 8.25 20.04
C LEU A 107 13.53 8.60 18.55
N ASN A 108 13.97 7.65 17.73
CA ASN A 108 14.01 7.76 16.29
C ASN A 108 12.58 7.74 15.72
N TYR A 109 12.34 8.59 14.72
CA TYR A 109 11.07 8.73 14.03
C TYR A 109 11.24 8.38 12.55
N PRO A 110 10.37 7.53 11.98
CA PRO A 110 10.45 7.13 10.57
C PRO A 110 9.94 8.25 9.63
N VAL A 111 10.68 9.36 9.54
CA VAL A 111 10.36 10.53 8.69
C VAL A 111 10.25 10.11 7.23
N PHE A 112 11.14 9.21 6.79
CA PHE A 112 11.19 8.78 5.40
C PHE A 112 9.93 8.02 5.00
N THR A 113 9.46 7.10 5.84
CA THR A 113 8.18 6.42 5.62
C THR A 113 7.01 7.41 5.58
N GLU A 114 6.98 8.38 6.48
CA GLU A 114 5.92 9.39 6.48
C GLU A 114 5.88 10.16 5.14
N GLN A 115 7.05 10.57 4.64
CA GLN A 115 7.16 11.27 3.35
C GLN A 115 6.72 10.40 2.18
N ILE A 116 7.16 9.14 2.13
CA ILE A 116 6.76 8.20 1.09
C ILE A 116 5.24 8.05 1.07
N ILE A 117 4.64 7.73 2.22
CA ILE A 117 3.22 7.40 2.29
C ILE A 117 2.33 8.60 1.99
N PHE A 118 2.66 9.80 2.49
CA PHE A 118 1.75 10.95 2.40
C PHE A 118 2.07 11.94 1.28
N ALA A 119 3.30 11.96 0.76
CA ALA A 119 3.68 12.89 -0.31
C ALA A 119 3.68 12.25 -1.71
N ASP A 120 3.84 10.93 -1.84
CA ASP A 120 3.84 10.27 -3.15
C ASP A 120 2.39 10.05 -3.66
N PRO A 121 1.98 10.71 -4.76
CA PRO A 121 0.63 10.59 -5.28
C PRO A 121 0.32 9.20 -5.84
N LYS A 122 1.32 8.47 -6.34
CA LYS A 122 1.11 7.10 -6.83
C LYS A 122 0.77 6.17 -5.68
N ILE A 123 1.50 6.27 -4.58
CA ILE A 123 1.25 5.44 -3.40
C ILE A 123 -0.16 5.72 -2.84
N ASN A 124 -0.55 6.99 -2.77
CA ASN A 124 -1.88 7.40 -2.32
C ASN A 124 -3.03 6.86 -3.17
N GLN A 125 -2.81 6.59 -4.46
CA GLN A 125 -3.83 6.03 -5.35
C GLN A 125 -4.05 4.52 -5.13
N TYR A 126 -3.01 3.80 -4.70
CA TYR A 126 -3.05 2.34 -4.59
C TYR A 126 -3.25 1.85 -3.16
N ILE A 127 -2.82 2.62 -2.14
CA ILE A 127 -3.06 2.26 -0.74
C ILE A 127 -4.56 2.23 -0.45
N SER A 128 -5.01 1.17 0.21
CA SER A 128 -6.40 1.08 0.67
C SER A 128 -6.76 2.21 1.64
N ARG A 129 -7.96 2.78 1.47
CA ARG A 129 -8.43 3.91 2.29
C ARG A 129 -8.41 3.63 3.80
N THR A 130 -8.62 2.36 4.19
CA THR A 130 -8.60 1.95 5.59
C THR A 130 -7.18 1.96 6.15
N THR A 131 -6.20 1.42 5.41
CA THR A 131 -4.79 1.50 5.76
C THR A 131 -4.32 2.95 5.84
N TYR A 132 -4.63 3.77 4.84
CA TYR A 132 -4.21 5.17 4.82
C TYR A 132 -4.67 5.93 6.09
N LYS A 133 -5.95 5.79 6.46
CA LYS A 133 -6.50 6.41 7.68
C LYS A 133 -5.83 5.88 8.95
N SER A 134 -5.56 4.58 9.02
CA SER A 134 -4.87 3.96 10.16
C SER A 134 -3.45 4.52 10.30
N LEU A 135 -2.69 4.55 9.20
CA LEU A 135 -1.33 5.09 9.17
C LEU A 135 -1.33 6.56 9.59
N LEU A 136 -2.18 7.40 9.01
CA LEU A 136 -2.27 8.82 9.35
C LEU A 136 -2.48 9.03 10.86
N SER A 137 -3.49 8.37 11.44
CA SER A 137 -3.78 8.46 12.88
C SER A 137 -2.58 8.02 13.75
N ARG A 138 -1.89 6.95 13.36
CA ARG A 138 -0.72 6.44 14.09
C ARG A 138 0.50 7.34 13.97
N PHE A 139 0.75 7.93 12.80
CA PHE A 139 1.84 8.89 12.60
C PHE A 139 1.60 10.19 13.37
N GLU A 140 0.36 10.68 13.43
CA GLU A 140 0.01 11.82 14.28
C GLU A 140 0.19 11.51 15.77
N SER A 141 -0.25 10.31 16.21
CA SER A 141 -0.07 9.85 17.57
C SER A 141 1.40 9.71 17.96
N SER A 142 2.24 9.14 17.07
CA SER A 142 3.67 8.98 17.32
C SER A 142 4.40 10.33 17.38
N LYS A 143 4.02 11.33 16.57
CA LYS A 143 4.52 12.71 16.69
C LYS A 143 4.21 13.31 18.06
N LYS A 144 2.96 13.18 18.53
CA LYS A 144 2.54 13.66 19.85
C LYS A 144 3.35 12.99 20.96
N MET A 145 3.48 11.65 20.92
CA MET A 145 4.27 10.88 21.88
C MET A 145 5.75 11.30 21.88
N ARG A 146 6.34 11.52 20.71
CA ARG A 146 7.73 11.99 20.57
C ARG A 146 7.93 13.36 21.21
N ASN A 147 6.98 14.28 21.06
CA ASN A 147 7.09 15.60 21.71
C ASN A 147 6.99 15.50 23.22
N LEU A 148 6.19 14.56 23.74
CA LEU A 148 6.01 14.33 25.17
C LEU A 148 7.28 13.79 25.86
N PHE A 149 8.20 13.16 25.13
CA PHE A 149 9.51 12.73 25.67
C PHE A 149 10.31 13.87 26.28
N HIS A 150 10.19 15.07 25.72
CA HIS A 150 10.94 16.23 26.20
C HIS A 150 10.37 16.82 27.50
N THR A 151 9.25 16.29 28.01
CA THR A 151 8.48 16.88 29.11
C THR A 151 8.25 15.98 30.31
N TYR A 152 8.57 14.68 30.24
CA TYR A 152 8.26 13.71 31.30
C TYR A 152 9.45 13.39 32.22
N SER A 153 9.11 12.97 33.45
CA SER A 153 10.06 12.39 34.42
C SER A 153 10.55 11.00 33.96
N PHE A 154 11.63 10.51 34.58
CA PHE A 154 12.31 9.25 34.22
C PHE A 154 11.38 8.03 34.08
N ASN A 155 10.59 7.71 35.12
CA ASN A 155 9.72 6.53 35.11
C ASN A 155 8.56 6.63 34.12
N GLN A 156 8.11 7.85 33.81
CA GLN A 156 7.08 8.05 32.77
C GLN A 156 7.67 7.97 31.37
N SER A 157 8.94 8.34 31.21
CA SER A 157 9.64 8.30 29.92
C SER A 157 9.80 6.89 29.37
N SER A 158 10.09 5.90 30.21
CA SER A 158 10.22 4.50 29.79
C SER A 158 8.89 3.90 29.32
N ILE A 159 7.79 4.14 30.05
CA ILE A 159 6.44 3.69 29.70
C ILE A 159 6.00 4.30 28.37
N VAL A 160 6.17 5.62 28.20
CA VAL A 160 5.85 6.32 26.96
C VAL A 160 6.71 5.80 25.80
N ALA A 161 7.92 5.30 26.07
CA ALA A 161 8.85 4.85 25.04
C ALA A 161 8.43 3.49 24.49
N GLU A 162 7.99 2.62 25.39
CA GLU A 162 7.39 1.36 25.01
C GLU A 162 6.08 1.55 24.24
N GLN A 163 5.22 2.47 24.67
CA GLN A 163 4.00 2.80 23.94
C GLN A 163 4.28 3.40 22.55
N TYR A 164 5.28 4.26 22.44
CA TYR A 164 5.75 4.81 21.16
C TYR A 164 6.23 3.69 20.24
N ASN A 165 7.10 2.81 20.74
CA ASN A 165 7.65 1.72 19.95
C ASN A 165 6.61 0.67 19.56
N LEU A 166 5.60 0.46 20.41
CA LEU A 166 4.42 -0.32 20.09
C LEU A 166 3.60 0.33 18.97
N THR A 167 3.48 1.66 18.96
CA THR A 167 2.81 2.40 17.89
C THR A 167 3.55 2.26 16.56
N LEU A 168 4.88 2.32 16.56
CA LEU A 168 5.68 2.02 15.37
C LEU A 168 5.49 0.57 14.91
N THR A 169 5.40 -0.38 15.83
CA THR A 169 5.12 -1.79 15.50
C THR A 169 3.76 -1.95 14.82
N LYS A 170 2.74 -1.20 15.26
CA LYS A 170 1.43 -1.15 14.58
C LYS A 170 1.54 -0.58 13.16
N ILE A 171 2.34 0.47 12.96
CA ILE A 171 2.60 1.05 11.62
C ILE A 171 3.25 -0.01 10.71
N SER A 172 4.31 -0.67 11.17
CA SER A 172 4.98 -1.74 10.40
C SER A 172 4.01 -2.88 10.04
N THR A 173 3.10 -3.22 10.96
CA THR A 173 2.08 -4.25 10.74
C THR A 173 1.05 -3.83 9.70
N ASP A 174 0.55 -2.59 9.76
CA ASP A 174 -0.38 -2.04 8.77
C ASP A 174 0.26 -1.98 7.38
N LEU A 175 1.53 -1.58 7.29
CA LEU A 175 2.30 -1.61 6.03
C LEU A 175 2.44 -3.04 5.49
N ASN A 176 2.73 -4.01 6.35
CA ASN A 176 2.85 -5.41 5.94
C ASN A 176 1.54 -6.00 5.42
N LEU A 177 0.41 -5.68 6.07
CA LEU A 177 -0.90 -6.10 5.60
C LEU A 177 -1.24 -5.47 4.24
N GLU A 178 -0.91 -4.19 4.06
CA GLU A 178 -1.09 -3.51 2.78
C GLU A 178 -0.20 -4.11 1.68
N ILE A 179 1.06 -4.44 1.97
CA ILE A 179 1.95 -5.14 1.02
C ILE A 179 1.32 -6.47 0.59
N GLN A 180 0.76 -7.24 1.52
CA GLN A 180 0.12 -8.52 1.21
C GLN A 180 -1.15 -8.34 0.36
N LEU A 181 -1.92 -7.28 0.60
CA LEU A 181 -3.07 -6.91 -0.23
C LEU A 181 -2.63 -6.55 -1.65
N GLN A 182 -1.62 -5.69 -1.78
CA GLN A 182 -1.10 -5.28 -3.08
C GLN A 182 -0.47 -6.47 -3.83
N LYS A 183 0.15 -7.43 -3.14
CA LYS A 183 0.65 -8.67 -3.77
C LYS A 183 -0.45 -9.68 -4.11
N GLU A 184 -1.72 -9.39 -3.84
CA GLU A 184 -2.85 -10.31 -4.04
C GLU A 184 -2.69 -11.62 -3.24
N ILE A 185 -1.94 -11.57 -2.12
CA ILE A 185 -1.76 -12.70 -1.20
C ILE A 185 -2.92 -12.79 -0.23
N LEU A 186 -3.42 -11.63 0.22
CA LEU A 186 -4.63 -11.51 1.03
C LEU A 186 -5.67 -10.69 0.28
N ASP A 187 -6.94 -11.00 0.53
CA ASP A 187 -8.04 -10.11 0.14
C ASP A 187 -8.33 -9.04 1.20
N GLU A 188 -9.18 -8.07 0.87
CA GLU A 188 -9.54 -6.99 1.79
C GLU A 188 -10.21 -7.49 3.08
N ILE A 189 -11.00 -8.56 3.01
CA ILE A 189 -11.74 -9.11 4.16
C ILE A 189 -10.76 -9.75 5.14
N GLU A 190 -9.79 -10.50 4.63
CA GLU A 190 -8.71 -11.10 5.41
C GLU A 190 -7.83 -10.05 6.06
N VAL A 191 -7.51 -8.96 5.36
CA VAL A 191 -6.77 -7.83 5.92
C VAL A 191 -7.53 -7.20 7.09
N VAL A 192 -8.84 -6.97 6.94
CA VAL A 192 -9.68 -6.42 8.04
C VAL A 192 -9.69 -7.37 9.24
N LYS A 193 -9.94 -8.66 9.03
CA LYS A 193 -9.93 -9.66 10.12
C LYS A 193 -8.60 -9.73 10.85
N LYS A 194 -7.48 -9.73 10.12
CA LYS A 194 -6.14 -9.72 10.72
C LYS A 194 -5.89 -8.43 11.49
N ARG A 195 -6.32 -7.29 10.98
CA ARG A 195 -6.18 -6.01 11.68
C ARG A 195 -6.96 -5.99 12.99
N ASP A 196 -8.19 -6.51 12.99
CA ASP A 196 -9.04 -6.56 14.19
C ASP A 196 -8.45 -7.49 15.26
N SER A 197 -7.93 -8.65 14.88
CA SER A 197 -7.28 -9.57 15.83
C SER A 197 -6.02 -8.95 16.42
N LEU A 198 -5.21 -8.29 15.59
CA LEU A 198 -4.03 -7.56 16.05
C LEU A 198 -4.39 -6.39 16.97
N HIS A 199 -5.53 -5.72 16.74
CA HIS A 199 -5.96 -4.64 17.63
C HIS A 199 -6.15 -5.12 19.07
N ILE A 200 -6.69 -6.32 19.27
CA ILE A 200 -6.86 -6.94 20.59
C ILE A 200 -5.49 -7.21 21.23
N VAL A 201 -4.58 -7.84 20.49
CA VAL A 201 -3.20 -8.11 20.97
C VAL A 201 -2.51 -6.83 21.41
N PHE A 202 -2.63 -5.78 20.59
CA PHE A 202 -2.05 -4.47 20.88
C PHE A 202 -2.70 -3.74 22.06
N ARG A 203 -3.99 -3.98 22.33
CA ARG A 203 -4.68 -3.43 23.51
C ARG A 203 -4.14 -4.08 24.78
N ASN A 204 -4.11 -5.41 24.81
CA ASN A 204 -3.58 -6.17 25.95
C ASN A 204 -2.13 -5.77 26.24
N ARG A 205 -1.32 -5.56 25.20
CA ARG A 205 0.08 -5.11 25.39
C ARG A 205 0.19 -3.71 26.00
N ILE A 206 -0.73 -2.79 25.69
CA ILE A 206 -0.76 -1.47 26.34
C ILE A 206 -1.13 -1.62 27.82
N GLU A 207 -2.09 -2.47 28.15
CA GLU A 207 -2.48 -2.74 29.54
C GLU A 207 -1.30 -3.32 30.33
N GLU A 208 -0.54 -4.26 29.75
CA GLU A 208 0.70 -4.80 30.35
C GLU A 208 1.75 -3.72 30.62
N ILE A 209 2.00 -2.84 29.64
CA ILE A 209 2.96 -1.72 29.77
C ILE A 209 2.53 -0.78 30.90
N ASN A 210 1.24 -0.52 31.06
CA ASN A 210 0.71 0.38 32.08
C ASN A 210 0.67 -0.22 33.49
N THR A 211 0.61 -1.55 33.61
CA THR A 211 0.43 -2.28 34.88
C THR A 211 1.74 -2.83 35.46
N ASN A 212 2.82 -2.88 34.68
CA ASN A 212 4.17 -3.19 35.16
C ASN A 212 4.98 -1.90 35.34
N PRO A 213 4.87 -1.18 36.47
CA PRO A 213 5.86 -0.17 36.79
C PRO A 213 7.22 -0.87 36.91
N ILE A 214 8.26 -0.25 36.37
CA ILE A 214 9.64 -0.74 36.47
C ILE A 214 9.93 -1.00 37.95
N ILE A 215 10.00 -2.27 38.32
CA ILE A 215 10.43 -2.70 39.65
C ILE A 215 11.94 -2.40 39.68
N ASN A 216 12.33 -1.35 40.38
CA ASN A 216 13.71 -1.15 40.81
C ASN A 216 14.17 -2.43 41.51
N LYS A 217 15.08 -3.16 40.87
CA LYS A 217 15.92 -4.17 41.51
C LYS A 217 17.36 -3.69 41.44
#